data_AF-A0A0Q5QCU3-F1
#
_entry.id   AF-A0A0Q5QCU3-F1
#
_cell.length_a   1.000
_cell.length_b   1.000
_cell.length_c   1.000
_cell.angle_alpha   90.00
_cell.angle_beta   90.00
_cell.angle_gamma   90.00
#
_symmetry.space_group_name_H-M   'P 1'
#
loop_
_entity.id
_entity.type
_entity.pdbx_description
1 polymer ?
#
loop_
_entity_poly.entity_id
_entity_poly.type
_entity_poly.pdbx_seq_one_letter_code
_entity_poly.pdbx_strand_id
1 'polypeptide(L)'
;MTDTPDTDATDNDTTASDAAAPARPLLRIVGGNPSDTDVAVLVAVLAGAGGSEDSGPPPARDLWGTPTDRLRPAWPTAPTAFLNLTFGH
;
A
#
# COMPACT_ATOMS: atom_id res chain seq x y z
N MET A 1 -12.11 -20.24 -53.05
CA MET A 1 -11.40 -21.54 -53.00
C MET A 1 -9.94 -21.21 -53.16
N THR A 2 -9.09 -21.06 -52.16
CA THR A 2 -8.94 -21.62 -50.80
C THR A 2 -7.78 -20.82 -50.20
N ASP A 3 -7.99 -20.15 -49.07
CA ASP A 3 -7.42 -20.51 -47.76
C ASP A 3 -5.91 -20.30 -47.60
N THR A 4 -5.59 -19.46 -46.61
CA THR A 4 -4.31 -19.03 -46.04
C THR A 4 -3.37 -20.20 -45.67
N PRO A 5 -2.05 -19.95 -45.57
CA PRO A 5 -1.44 -20.23 -44.27
C PRO A 5 -0.46 -19.15 -43.76
N ASP A 6 -0.54 -18.98 -42.44
CA ASP A 6 0.47 -18.68 -41.41
C ASP A 6 1.40 -17.47 -41.54
N THR A 7 1.33 -16.52 -40.59
CA THR A 7 1.93 -16.58 -39.24
C THR A 7 3.45 -16.68 -39.32
N ASP A 8 4.15 -15.55 -39.16
CA ASP A 8 5.13 -15.42 -38.07
C ASP A 8 5.47 -13.93 -37.86
N ALA A 9 5.13 -13.43 -36.68
CA ALA A 9 5.65 -12.18 -36.16
C ALA A 9 6.82 -12.56 -35.26
N THR A 10 8.04 -12.53 -35.80
CA THR A 10 9.29 -12.59 -35.03
C THR A 10 10.33 -11.86 -35.88
N ASP A 11 10.74 -10.64 -35.53
CA ASP A 11 11.89 -10.46 -34.66
C ASP A 11 11.57 -9.59 -33.44
N ASN A 12 11.32 -10.31 -32.36
CA ASN A 12 11.44 -9.86 -31.00
C ASN A 12 12.94 -9.79 -30.64
N ASP A 13 13.63 -8.72 -31.03
CA ASP A 13 14.97 -8.45 -30.51
C ASP A 13 14.85 -8.04 -29.05
N THR A 14 14.97 -9.09 -28.23
CA THR A 14 14.97 -9.11 -26.79
C THR A 14 16.20 -8.36 -26.30
N THR A 15 16.08 -7.05 -26.13
CA THR A 15 16.81 -6.36 -25.08
C THR A 15 15.92 -6.33 -23.85
N ALA A 16 16.07 -7.37 -23.03
CA ALA A 16 15.43 -7.54 -21.75
C ALA A 16 15.79 -6.37 -20.82
N SER A 17 14.91 -5.36 -20.81
CA SER A 17 14.70 -4.54 -19.63
C SER A 17 13.72 -5.32 -18.77
N ASP A 18 14.17 -5.79 -17.61
CA ASP A 18 13.31 -6.26 -16.52
C ASP A 18 12.55 -5.06 -15.93
N ALA A 19 11.76 -4.42 -16.79
CA ALA A 19 10.77 -3.44 -16.45
C ALA A 19 9.46 -4.21 -16.37
N ALA A 20 9.03 -4.55 -15.15
CA ALA A 20 7.72 -5.12 -14.91
C ALA A 20 6.69 -4.37 -15.76
N ALA A 21 6.12 -5.07 -16.75
CA ALA A 21 5.09 -4.52 -17.61
C ALA A 21 3.99 -3.93 -16.70
N PRO A 22 3.42 -2.75 -17.02
CA PRO A 22 2.42 -2.15 -16.17
C PRO A 22 1.30 -3.16 -15.94
N ALA A 23 1.07 -3.51 -14.67
CA ALA A 23 0.04 -4.46 -14.31
C ALA A 23 -1.30 -3.98 -14.88
N ARG A 24 -1.98 -4.86 -15.63
CA ARG A 24 -3.27 -4.52 -16.22
C ARG A 24 -4.24 -4.14 -15.09
N PRO A 25 -5.03 -3.06 -15.24
CA PRO A 25 -5.99 -2.66 -14.22
C PRO A 25 -6.99 -3.80 -13.95
N LEU A 26 -7.17 -4.14 -12.67
CA LEU A 26 -8.07 -5.20 -12.21
C LEU A 26 -9.55 -4.81 -12.41
N LEU A 27 -9.85 -3.52 -12.35
CA LEU A 27 -11.19 -2.95 -12.53
C LEU A 27 -11.09 -1.65 -13.32
N ARG A 28 -12.03 -1.41 -14.24
CA ARG A 28 -12.15 -0.14 -14.97
C ARG A 28 -13.56 0.42 -14.83
N ILE A 29 -13.68 1.62 -14.28
CA ILE A 29 -14.93 2.38 -14.24
C ILE A 29 -15.07 3.12 -15.58
N VAL A 30 -16.15 2.85 -16.31
CA VAL A 30 -16.41 3.41 -17.64
C VAL A 30 -17.39 4.60 -17.63
N GLY A 31 -18.01 4.89 -16.48
CA GLY A 31 -18.95 5.99 -16.23
C GLY A 31 -19.99 5.61 -15.17
N GLY A 32 -20.81 6.56 -14.68
CA GLY A 32 -22.01 6.28 -13.87
C GLY A 32 -22.34 7.27 -12.74
N ASN A 33 -23.56 7.14 -12.20
CA ASN A 33 -24.05 7.69 -10.94
C ASN A 33 -24.58 6.50 -10.11
N PRO A 34 -23.70 5.68 -9.52
CA PRO A 34 -24.13 4.52 -8.76
C PRO A 34 -24.92 4.94 -7.52
N SER A 35 -25.86 4.10 -7.09
CA SER A 35 -26.51 4.29 -5.79
C SER A 35 -25.57 3.85 -4.66
N ASP A 36 -25.84 4.30 -3.44
CA ASP A 36 -25.07 3.88 -2.24
C ASP A 36 -25.07 2.35 -2.07
N THR A 37 -26.18 1.70 -2.45
CA THR A 37 -26.31 0.24 -2.44
C THR A 37 -25.34 -0.43 -3.40
N ASP A 38 -25.17 0.10 -4.62
CA ASP A 38 -24.27 -0.47 -5.62
C ASP A 38 -22.81 -0.39 -5.15
N VAL A 39 -22.43 0.73 -4.52
CA VAL A 39 -21.11 0.90 -3.92
C VAL A 39 -20.90 -0.09 -2.78
N ALA A 40 -21.89 -0.26 -1.90
CA ALA A 40 -21.80 -1.19 -0.78
C ALA A 40 -21.60 -2.64 -1.25
N VAL A 41 -22.28 -3.06 -2.32
CA VAL A 41 -22.11 -4.39 -2.90
C VAL A 41 -20.69 -4.60 -3.41
N LEU A 42 -20.12 -3.62 -4.14
CA LEU A 42 -18.75 -3.72 -4.66
C LEU A 42 -17.72 -3.81 -3.53
N VAL A 43 -17.89 -3.01 -2.48
CA VAL A 43 -17.02 -3.04 -1.29
C VAL A 43 -17.13 -4.38 -0.57
N ALA A 44 -18.34 -4.89 -0.37
CA ALA A 44 -18.56 -6.19 0.27
C ALA A 44 -17.90 -7.34 -0.50
N VAL A 45 -18.01 -7.34 -1.83
CA VAL A 45 -17.35 -8.34 -2.68
C VAL A 45 -15.83 -8.23 -2.58
N LEU A 46 -15.27 -7.01 -2.64
CA LEU A 46 -13.82 -6.81 -2.55
C LEU A 46 -13.27 -7.19 -1.17
N ALA A 47 -13.96 -6.82 -0.10
CA ALA A 47 -13.61 -7.20 1.27
C ALA A 47 -13.70 -8.72 1.49
N GLY A 48 -14.71 -9.36 0.92
CA GLY A 48 -14.86 -10.82 0.96
C GLY A 48 -13.79 -11.56 0.14
N ALA A 49 -13.37 -11.00 -1.00
CA ALA A 49 -12.38 -11.59 -1.88
C ALA A 49 -10.93 -11.37 -1.41
N GLY A 50 -10.63 -10.21 -0.82
CA GLY A 50 -9.31 -9.83 -0.32
C GLY A 50 -9.12 -10.07 1.19
N GLY A 51 -9.97 -10.87 1.81
CA GLY A 51 -10.11 -11.01 3.26
C GLY A 51 -8.93 -11.63 3.97
N SER A 52 -7.86 -10.87 4.14
CA SER A 52 -7.12 -10.70 5.39
C SER A 52 -6.18 -9.54 5.15
N GLU A 53 -6.42 -8.43 5.84
CA GLU A 53 -5.29 -7.56 6.17
C GLU A 53 -4.25 -8.45 6.84
N ASP A 54 -3.06 -8.54 6.24
CA ASP A 54 -1.90 -9.04 6.97
C ASP A 54 -1.85 -8.14 8.20
N SER A 55 -1.97 -8.72 9.40
CA SER A 55 -1.88 -7.95 10.62
C SER A 55 -0.49 -7.34 10.58
N GLY A 56 -0.42 -6.12 10.07
CA GLY A 56 0.83 -5.40 9.92
C GLY A 56 1.52 -5.38 11.28
N PRO A 57 2.84 -5.09 11.30
CA PRO A 57 3.58 -5.04 12.55
C PRO A 57 2.77 -4.29 13.61
N PRO A 58 2.71 -4.82 14.85
CA PRO A 58 1.89 -4.21 15.89
C PRO A 58 2.19 -2.72 15.95
N PRO A 59 1.16 -1.87 16.11
CA PRO A 59 1.36 -0.43 16.08
C PRO A 59 2.44 -0.06 17.10
N ALA A 60 3.30 0.88 16.72
CA ALA A 60 4.33 1.38 17.62
C ALA A 60 3.66 1.82 18.93
N ARG A 61 4.23 1.43 20.07
CA ARG A 61 3.68 1.80 21.38
C ARG A 61 3.61 3.32 21.48
N ASP A 62 2.44 3.81 21.87
CA ASP A 62 2.29 5.21 22.25
C ASP A 62 3.03 5.44 23.58
N LEU A 63 4.13 6.18 23.49
CA LEU A 63 4.95 6.57 24.65
C LEU A 63 4.65 8.00 25.11
N TRP A 64 3.64 8.68 24.54
CA TRP A 64 3.22 10.00 24.97
C TRP A 64 2.64 9.93 26.39
N GLY A 65 3.12 10.81 27.27
CA GLY A 65 2.53 10.98 28.61
C GLY A 65 2.72 9.80 29.57
N THR A 66 3.73 8.95 29.35
CA THR A 66 4.04 7.86 30.29
C THR A 66 4.23 8.41 31.72
N PRO A 67 3.78 7.69 32.77
CA PRO A 67 3.93 8.16 34.16
C PRO A 67 5.38 8.49 34.53
N THR A 68 6.32 7.75 33.95
CA THR A 68 7.77 7.95 34.08
C THR A 68 8.23 9.30 33.53
N ASP A 69 7.56 9.87 32.53
CA ASP A 69 7.90 11.17 31.96
C ASP A 69 7.61 12.33 32.92
N ARG A 70 6.64 12.15 33.84
CA ARG A 70 6.36 13.12 34.91
C ARG A 70 7.41 13.11 36.02
N LEU A 71 8.16 12.01 36.15
CA LEU A 71 9.19 11.82 37.17
C LEU A 71 10.56 12.30 36.71
N ARG A 72 10.74 12.61 35.42
CA ARG A 72 11.94 13.30 34.95
C ARG A 72 11.86 14.75 35.43
N PRO A 73 12.78 15.21 36.29
CA PRO A 73 12.98 16.63 36.44
C PRO A 73 13.33 17.16 35.06
N ALA A 74 12.59 18.15 34.56
CA ALA A 74 13.05 18.94 33.43
C ALA A 74 14.36 19.57 33.90
N TRP A 75 15.49 18.93 33.57
CA TRP A 75 16.82 19.46 33.85
C TRP A 75 16.87 20.89 33.32
N PRO A 76 17.49 21.86 34.02
CA PRO A 76 17.39 23.26 33.63
C PRO A 76 17.92 23.45 32.21
N THR A 77 17.01 23.69 31.28
CA THR A 77 17.03 24.75 30.28
C THR A 77 18.42 25.14 29.73
N ALA A 78 19.21 24.17 29.28
CA ALA A 78 20.32 24.50 28.39
C ALA A 78 19.72 24.82 27.01
N PRO A 79 19.99 26.00 26.40
CA PRO A 79 19.39 26.40 25.12
C PRO A 79 19.80 25.49 23.94
N THR A 80 20.71 24.56 24.18
CA THR A 80 21.22 23.58 23.22
C THR A 80 20.82 22.13 23.56
N ALA A 81 19.91 21.93 24.51
CA ALA A 81 19.47 20.58 24.86
C ALA A 81 18.50 20.03 23.81
N PHE A 82 18.98 19.09 22.99
CA PHE A 82 18.13 18.22 22.18
C PHE A 82 18.05 16.86 22.87
N LEU A 83 16.84 16.42 23.21
CA LEU A 83 16.62 15.07 23.71
C LEU A 83 16.70 14.11 22.52
N ASN A 84 17.68 13.21 22.54
CA ASN A 84 17.77 12.14 21.56
C ASN A 84 16.73 11.07 21.92
N LEU A 85 15.66 10.97 21.12
CA LEU A 85 14.64 9.93 21.28
C LEU A 85 15.14 8.65 20.61
N THR A 86 15.65 7.71 21.41
CA THR A 86 15.88 6.33 20.96
C THR A 86 14.58 5.56 21.06
N PHE A 87 14.09 5.08 19.93
CA PHE A 87 13.04 4.07 19.88
C PHE A 87 13.70 2.70 20.11
N GLY A 88 13.35 2.03 21.20
CA GLY A 88 13.92 0.72 21.54
C GLY A 88 13.48 -0.37 20.54
N HIS A 89 14.43 -1.26 20.23
CA HIS A 89 14.33 -2.43 19.36
C HIS A 89 13.43 -3.53 19.95
#